data_AF-A0A7V8BI21-F1
#
_entry.id   AF-A0A7V8BI21-F1
#
_cell.length_a   1.000
_cell.length_b   1.000
_cell.length_c   1.000
_cell.angle_alpha   90.00
_cell.angle_beta   90.00
_cell.angle_gamma   90.00
#
_symmetry.space_group_name_H-M   'P 1'
#
loop_
_entity.id
_entity.type
_entity.pdbx_description
1 polymer ?
#
loop_
_entity_poly.entity_id
_entity_poly.type
_entity_poly.pdbx_seq_one_letter_code
_entity_poly.pdbx_strand_id
1 'polypeptide(L)' 'ELLRLTLLAPDIIEQFMAGKQPRRLTLMWFQRNRLMVDWQAQRQLMASFEEDV' A
#
# COMPACT_ATOMS: atom_id res chain seq x y z
N GLU A 1 14.03 -9.85 -3.79
CA GLU A 1 13.44 -9.48 -2.49
C GLU A 1 11.94 -9.79 -2.54
N LEU A 2 11.39 -10.48 -1.55
CA LEU A 2 9.97 -10.80 -1.47
C LEU A 2 9.28 -9.73 -0.63
N LEU A 3 8.25 -9.10 -1.18
CA LEU A 3 7.48 -8.09 -0.46
C LEU A 3 6.76 -8.74 0.71
N ARG A 4 7.10 -8.34 1.93
CA ARG A 4 6.43 -8.81 3.14
C ARG A 4 5.11 -8.06 3.32
N LEU A 5 4.10 -8.49 2.57
CA LEU A 5 2.72 -7.99 2.65
C LEU A 5 2.04 -8.29 4.00
N THR A 6 2.68 -9.09 4.87
CA THR A 6 2.20 -9.43 6.22
C THR A 6 2.03 -8.22 7.14
N LEU A 7 2.56 -7.05 6.78
CA LEU A 7 2.45 -5.82 7.56
C LEU A 7 1.28 -4.94 7.13
N LEU A 8 0.58 -5.27 6.05
CA LEU A 8 -0.54 -4.46 5.55
C LEU A 8 -1.76 -4.56 6.46
N ALA A 9 -2.50 -3.46 6.55
CA ALA A 9 -3.81 -3.45 7.18
C ALA A 9 -4.77 -4.42 6.45
N PRO A 10 -5.67 -5.13 7.18
CA PRO A 10 -6.54 -6.15 6.57
C PRO A 10 -7.36 -5.64 5.38
N ASP A 11 -7.96 -4.45 5.51
CA ASP A 11 -8.76 -3.80 4.47
C ASP A 11 -7.97 -3.48 3.20
N ILE A 12 -6.67 -3.14 3.33
CA ILE A 12 -5.80 -2.86 2.18
C ILE A 12 -5.48 -4.17 1.43
N ILE A 13 -5.25 -5.26 2.16
CA ILE A 13 -5.05 -6.58 1.55
C ILE A 13 -6.31 -7.01 0.78
N GLU A 14 -7.49 -6.85 1.38
CA GLU A 14 -8.77 -7.13 0.73
C GLU A 14 -8.96 -6.31 -0.56
N GLN A 15 -8.62 -5.03 -0.54
CA GLN A 15 -8.65 -4.18 -1.73
C GLN A 15 -7.70 -4.68 -2.83
N PHE A 16 -6.48 -5.08 -2.46
CA PHE A 16 -5.52 -5.61 -3.44
C PHE A 16 -6.00 -6.93 -4.03
N MET A 17 -6.56 -7.81 -3.20
CA MET A 17 -7.18 -9.06 -3.66
C MET A 17 -8.38 -8.81 -4.59
N ALA A 18 -9.10 -7.71 -4.38
CA ALA A 18 -10.17 -7.25 -5.27
C ALA A 18 -9.68 -6.49 -6.53
N GLY A 19 -8.35 -6.38 -6.74
CA GLY A 19 -7.76 -5.68 -7.88
C GLY A 19 -7.81 -4.15 -7.80
N LYS A 20 -8.05 -3.59 -6.61
CA LYS A 20 -8.14 -2.14 -6.37
C LYS A 20 -6.83 -1.53 -5.87
N GLN A 21 -5.68 -2.09 -6.27
CA GLN A 21 -4.39 -1.54 -5.86
C GLN A 21 -4.15 -0.16 -6.50
N PRO A 22 -3.66 0.85 -5.74
CA PRO A 22 -3.31 2.15 -6.30
C PRO A 22 -2.25 2.01 -7.40
N ARG A 23 -2.48 2.63 -8.58
CA ARG A 23 -1.63 2.44 -9.77
C ARG A 23 -0.18 2.89 -9.58
N ARG A 24 0.05 3.85 -8.67
CA ARG A 24 1.39 4.39 -8.35
C ARG A 24 2.13 3.59 -7.27
N LEU A 25 1.45 2.67 -6.58
CA LEU A 25 2.06 1.82 -5.57
C LEU A 25 2.75 0.62 -6.24
N THR A 26 3.93 0.88 -6.81
CA THR A 26 4.72 -0.11 -7.56
C THR A 26 5.75 -0.83 -6.67
N LEU A 27 6.28 -1.96 -7.14
CA LEU A 27 7.44 -2.63 -6.51
C LEU A 27 8.63 -1.67 -6.30
N MET A 28 8.87 -0.76 -7.25
CA MET A 28 9.95 0.20 -7.16
C MET A 28 9.71 1.27 -6.08
N TRP A 29 8.44 1.58 -5.78
CA TRP A 29 8.09 2.42 -4.64
C TRP A 29 8.51 1.73 -3.33
N PHE A 30 8.23 0.43 -3.17
CA PHE A 30 8.61 -0.35 -1.99
C PHE A 30 10.12 -0.52 -1.79
N GLN A 31 10.91 -0.54 -2.87
CA GLN A 31 12.37 -0.54 -2.77
C GLN A 31 12.92 0.79 -2.25
N ARG A 32 12.20 1.90 -2.46
CA ARG A 32 12.61 3.25 -2.05
C ARG A 32 11.97 3.70 -0.74
N ASN A 33 10.85 3.10 -0.35
CA ASN A 33 10.06 3.49 0.80
C ASN A 33 9.71 2.26 1.62
N ARG A 34 10.00 2.29 2.92
CA ARG A 34 9.60 1.23 3.83
C ARG A 34 8.11 1.37 4.13
N LEU A 35 7.38 0.25 4.08
CA LEU A 35 5.99 0.23 4.53
C LEU A 35 5.95 0.50 6.04
N MET A 36 5.15 1.47 6.45
CA MET A 36 4.90 1.78 7.86
C MET A 36 4.15 0.61 8.53
N VAL A 37 4.46 0.29 9.78
CA VAL A 37 3.72 -0.75 10.53
C VAL A 37 2.37 -0.22 11.04
N ASP A 38 2.26 1.09 11.25
CA ASP A 38 1.02 1.74 11.67
C ASP A 38 -0.03 1.69 10.55
N TRP A 39 -1.15 1.05 10.83
CA TRP A 39 -2.23 0.88 9.86
C TRP A 39 -2.96 2.17 9.51
N GLN A 40 -3.08 3.12 10.43
CA GLN A 40 -3.70 4.39 10.11
C GLN A 40 -2.83 5.19 9.15
N ALA A 41 -1.52 5.20 9.37
CA ALA A 41 -0.56 5.82 8.47
C ALA A 41 -0.56 5.15 7.09
N GLN A 42 -0.72 3.81 7.02
CA GLN A 42 -0.90 3.12 5.74
C GLN A 42 -2.15 3.60 4.99
N ARG A 43 -3.29 3.79 5.66
CA ARG A 43 -4.51 4.30 5.01
C ARG A 43 -4.34 5.72 4.48
N GLN A 44 -3.68 6.59 5.24
CA GLN A 44 -3.36 7.94 4.78
C GLN A 44 -2.44 7.91 3.55
N LEU A 45 -1.44 7.02 3.55
CA LEU A 45 -0.60 6.81 2.38
C LEU A 45 -1.41 6.32 1.17
N MET A 46 -2.31 5.36 1.35
CA MET A 46 -3.17 4.88 0.25
C MET A 46 -4.04 6.01 -0.32
N ALA A 47 -4.67 6.81 0.55
CA ALA A 47 -5.46 7.97 0.14
C ALA A 47 -4.63 8.99 -0.66
N SER A 48 -3.37 9.23 -0.28
CA SER A 48 -2.48 10.13 -1.03
C SER A 48 -2.17 9.67 -2.46
N PHE A 49 -2.36 8.38 -2.77
CA PHE A 49 -2.23 7.88 -4.15
C PHE A 49 -3.51 8.02 -4.96
N GLU A 50 -4.66 8.26 -4.32
CA GLU A 50 -5.97 8.46 -4.95
C GLU A 50 -6.26 9.95 -5.23
N GLU A 51 -5.73 10.87 -4.44
CA GLU A 51 -5.97 12.33 -4.58
C GLU A 51 -5.31 12.97 -5.82
N ASP A 52 -4.31 12.32 -6.44
CA ASP A 52 -3.61 12.81 -7.63
C ASP A 52 -4.30 12.41 -8.97
N VAL A 53 -5.63 12.21 -8.98
CA VAL A 53 -6.44 11.83 -10.16
C VAL A 53 -7.25 13.00 -10.72
#